data_AF-A0A961DGL7-F1
#
_entry.id   AF-A0A961DGL7-F1
#
_cell.length_a   1.000
_cell.length_b   1.000
_cell.length_c   1.000
_cell.angle_alpha   90.00
_cell.angle_beta   90.00
_cell.angle_gamma   90.00
#
_symmetry.space_group_name_H-M   'P 1'
#
loop_
_entity.id
_entity.type
_entity.pdbx_description
1 polymer ?
#
loop_
_entity_poly.entity_id
_entity_poly.type
_entity_poly.pdbx_seq_one_letter_code
_entity_poly.pdbx_strand_id
1 'polypeptide(L)' 'MASVTFEKAQRWYPGADKPAVPGIDLEINDGEFMVLVGPSGCG' A
#
# COMPACT_ATOMS: atom_id res chain seq x y z
N MET A 1 -17.12 -10.27 8.74
CA MET A 1 -15.89 -10.78 8.13
C MET A 1 -15.65 -10.00 6.85
N ALA A 2 -14.46 -9.45 6.67
CA ALA A 2 -14.11 -8.61 5.54
C ALA A 2 -12.63 -8.81 5.18
N SER A 3 -12.37 -8.95 3.89
CA SER A 3 -11.02 -8.92 3.31
C SER A 3 -10.69 -7.51 2.82
N VAL A 4 -9.40 -7.21 2.71
CA VAL A 4 -8.89 -5.97 2.10
C VAL A 4 -8.06 -6.34 0.89
N THR A 5 -8.36 -5.72 -0.25
CA THR A 5 -7.60 -5.92 -1.49
C THR A 5 -7.14 -4.57 -2.02
N PHE A 6 -5.85 -4.45 -2.31
CA PHE A 6 -5.28 -3.39 -3.13
C PHE A 6 -4.87 -3.99 -4.47
N GLU A 7 -5.35 -3.39 -5.56
CA GLU A 7 -4.97 -3.77 -6.92
C GLU A 7 -4.21 -2.61 -7.57
N LYS A 8 -2.93 -2.82 -7.84
CA LYS A 8 -1.99 -1.83 -8.40
C LYS A 8 -2.10 -0.47 -7.71
N ALA A 9 -2.34 -0.47 -6.40
CA ALA A 9 -2.62 0.73 -5.65
C ALA A 9 -1.37 1.61 -5.56
N GLN A 10 -1.52 2.87 -5.93
CA GLN A 10 -0.43 3.84 -5.93
C GLN A 10 -0.73 4.98 -4.96
N ARG A 11 0.33 5.56 -4.39
CA ARG A 11 0.24 6.78 -3.60
C ARG A 11 0.92 7.93 -4.32
N TRP A 12 0.16 8.98 -4.58
CA TRP A 12 0.65 10.23 -5.18
C TRP A 12 0.51 11.39 -4.20
N TYR A 13 1.50 12.27 -4.19
CA TYR A 13 1.46 13.55 -3.52
C TYR A 13 1.35 14.68 -4.56
N PRO A 14 0.75 15.84 -4.22
CA PRO A 14 0.60 16.95 -5.16
C PRO A 14 1.95 17.42 -5.74
N GLY A 15 2.03 17.52 -7.07
CA GLY A 15 3.22 17.98 -7.79
C GLY A 15 4.35 16.96 -7.90
N ALA A 16 4.14 15.71 -7.52
CA ALA A 16 5.15 14.66 -7.66
C ALA A 16 5.21 14.12 -9.10
N ASP A 17 6.41 14.03 -9.68
CA ASP A 17 6.64 13.44 -11.01
C ASP A 17 6.58 11.91 -11.01
N LYS A 18 6.61 11.29 -9.83
CA LYS A 18 6.54 9.84 -9.62
C LYS A 18 5.72 9.50 -8.37
N PRO A 19 5.04 8.34 -8.32
CA PRO A 19 4.33 7.91 -7.14
C PRO A 19 5.31 7.60 -6.00
N ALA A 20 4.89 7.87 -4.76
CA ALA A 20 5.64 7.48 -3.57
C ALA A 20 5.54 5.97 -3.30
N VAL A 21 4.36 5.39 -3.56
CA VAL A 21 4.18 3.94 -3.66
C VAL A 21 3.96 3.58 -5.13
N PRO A 22 4.92 2.89 -5.80
CA PRO A 22 4.90 2.64 -7.25
C PRO A 22 3.74 1.80 -7.78
N GLY A 23 3.00 1.14 -6.91
CA GLY A 23 1.97 0.17 -7.25
C GLY A 23 2.18 -1.06 -6.40
N ILE A 24 1.19 -1.39 -5.56
CA ILE A 24 1.19 -2.62 -4.79
C ILE A 24 -0.07 -3.42 -5.07
N ASP A 25 0.12 -4.73 -5.19
CA ASP A 25 -0.94 -5.72 -5.13
C ASP A 25 -0.85 -6.38 -3.76
N LEU A 26 -1.93 -6.29 -2.98
CA LEU A 26 -1.97 -6.80 -1.61
C LEU A 26 -3.35 -7.36 -1.30
N GLU A 27 -3.38 -8.55 -0.73
CA GLU A 27 -4.58 -9.18 -0.20
C GLU A 27 -4.37 -9.45 1.29
N ILE A 28 -5.32 -9.01 2.11
CA ILE A 28 -5.37 -9.30 3.55
C ILE A 28 -6.67 -10.05 3.79
N ASN A 29 -6.54 -11.29 4.24
CA ASN A 29 -7.67 -12.18 4.49
C ASN A 29 -8.35 -11.86 5.82
N ASP A 30 -9.58 -12.34 5.98
CA ASP A 30 -10.30 -12.17 7.25
C ASP A 30 -9.53 -12.85 8.40
N GLY A 31 -9.26 -12.08 9.46
CA GLY A 31 -8.48 -12.53 10.62
C GLY A 31 -6.96 -12.53 10.43
N GLU A 32 -6.46 -12.13 9.26
CA GLU A 32 -5.02 -12.02 9.00
C GLU A 32 -4.42 -10.79 9.69
N PHE A 33 -3.26 -10.99 10.33
CA PHE A 33 -2.49 -9.91 10.95
C PHE A 33 -1.22 -9.66 10.15
N MET A 34 -1.10 -8.48 9.55
CA MET A 34 0.03 -8.09 8.72
C MET A 34 0.64 -6.77 9.20
N VAL A 35 1.96 -6.66 9.13
CA VAL A 35 2.71 -5.43 9.40
C VAL A 35 3.58 -5.08 8.20
N LEU A 36 3.52 -3.83 7.76
CA LEU A 36 4.41 -3.27 6.73
C LEU A 36 5.47 -2.41 7.42
N VAL A 37 6.75 -2.62 7.08
CA VAL A 37 7.89 -1.92 7.68
C VAL A 37 8.77 -1.30 6.60
N GLY A 38 9.37 -0.15 6.91
CA GLY A 38 10.33 0.51 6.05
C GLY A 38 10.95 1.76 6.68
N PRO A 39 11.96 2.36 6.05
CA PRO A 39 12.59 3.60 6.51
C PRO A 39 11.60 4.77 6.59
N SER A 40 11.92 5.79 7.39
CA SER A 40 11.10 7.01 7.46
C SER A 40 10.89 7.62 6.07
N GLY A 41 9.62 7.79 5.68
CA GLY A 41 9.23 8.38 4.39
C GLY A 41 9.19 7.43 3.19
N CYS A 42 9.21 6.10 3.41
CA CYS A 42 9.19 5.11 2.31
C CYS A 42 7.82 4.90 1.63
N GLY A 43 6.80 5.69 1.98
CA GLY A 43 5.42 5.54 1.48
C GLY A 43 4.74 6.87 1.19
#